data_AF-A0A974S8S8-F1
#
_entry.id   AF-A0A974S8S8-F1
#
_cell.length_a   1.000
_cell.length_b   1.000
_cell.length_c   1.000
_cell.angle_alpha   90.00
_cell.angle_beta   90.00
_cell.angle_gamma   90.00
#
_symmetry.space_group_name_H-M   'P 1'
#
loop_
_entity.id
_entity.type
_entity.pdbx_description
1 polymer ?
#
loop_
_entity_poly.entity_id
_entity_poly.type
_entity_poly.pdbx_seq_one_letter_code
_entity_poly.pdbx_strand_id
1 'polypeptide(L)'
;MRRYMAEPTPPHTRFRGAMPGWDNTARRQDNNLSHHYATPGAFQAWLEAMFAETRRQNFGDERLVFINAWNEWAEGAHLEPDQRFGHGWLEAVKNAADADLLDKP
;
A
#
# COMPACT_ATOMS: atom_id res chain seq x y z
N MET A 1 -6.81 -6.40 2.52
CA MET A 1 -7.08 -5.35 1.51
C MET A 1 -8.57 -5.03 1.35
N ARG A 2 -9.44 -5.95 0.90
CA ARG A 2 -10.88 -5.67 0.68
C ARG A 2 -11.64 -5.14 1.90
N ARG A 3 -11.37 -5.65 3.10
CA ARG A 3 -12.00 -5.18 4.34
C ARG A 3 -11.67 -3.72 4.65
N TYR A 4 -10.41 -3.32 4.47
CA TYR A 4 -9.95 -1.94 4.67
C TYR A 4 -10.61 -0.97 3.67
N MET A 5 -10.80 -1.40 2.42
CA MET A 5 -11.53 -0.61 1.41
C MET A 5 -13.01 -0.41 1.74
N ALA A 6 -13.61 -1.34 2.48
CA ALA A 6 -15.05 -1.36 2.74
C ALA A 6 -15.46 -0.53 3.96
N GLU A 7 -14.52 0.06 4.70
CA GLU A 7 -14.85 0.87 5.86
C GLU A 7 -15.58 2.16 5.45
N PRO A 8 -16.61 2.58 6.21
CA PRO A 8 -17.32 3.82 5.94
C PRO A 8 -16.39 5.03 5.93
N THR A 9 -16.79 6.07 5.20
CA THR A 9 -16.03 7.33 5.18
C THR A 9 -16.20 8.03 6.53
N PRO A 10 -15.11 8.30 7.28
CA PRO A 10 -15.20 9.02 8.55
C PRO A 10 -15.55 10.50 8.32
N PRO A 11 -16.02 11.22 9.36
CA PRO A 11 -16.34 12.65 9.27
C PRO A 11 -15.10 13.57 9.30
N HIS A 12 -13.89 13.00 9.40
CA HIS A 12 -12.61 13.72 9.43
C HIS A 12 -11.76 13.35 8.21
N THR A 13 -10.80 14.22 7.86
CA THR A 13 -9.82 13.94 6.80
C THR A 13 -9.05 12.66 7.12
N ARG A 14 -9.10 11.69 6.20
CA ARG A 14 -8.40 10.41 6.35
C ARG A 14 -7.23 10.37 5.36
N PHE A 15 -6.03 10.23 5.89
CA PHE A 15 -4.86 9.85 5.11
C PHE A 15 -4.72 8.34 5.13
N ARG A 16 -4.62 7.75 3.94
CA ARG A 16 -4.60 6.29 3.80
C ARG A 16 -3.17 5.76 3.87
N GLY A 17 -3.02 4.55 4.38
CA GLY A 17 -1.76 3.84 4.45
C GLY A 17 -1.85 2.52 3.68
N ALA A 18 -0.80 2.20 2.92
CA ALA A 18 -0.62 0.91 2.27
C ALA A 18 0.73 0.30 2.67
N MET A 19 0.89 -1.01 2.45
CA MET A 19 2.16 -1.70 2.67
C MET A 19 2.35 -2.83 1.66
N PRO A 20 3.58 -3.12 1.20
CA PRO A 20 3.86 -4.19 0.23
C PRO A 20 3.42 -5.57 0.73
N GLY A 21 3.64 -5.83 2.01
CA GLY A 21 3.35 -7.08 2.70
C GLY A 21 3.33 -6.89 4.21
N TRP A 22 3.09 -7.97 4.93
CA TRP A 22 3.26 -8.04 6.37
C TRP A 22 3.48 -9.49 6.79
N ASP A 23 4.56 -9.78 7.50
CA ASP A 23 4.83 -11.07 8.11
C ASP A 23 5.77 -10.85 9.31
N ASN A 24 5.23 -10.92 10.52
CA ASN A 24 6.01 -10.78 11.75
C ASN A 24 6.31 -12.12 12.43
N THR A 25 6.21 -13.24 11.70
CA THR A 25 6.46 -14.59 12.22
C THR A 25 7.87 -14.73 12.79
N ALA A 26 8.87 -14.09 12.19
CA ALA A 26 10.24 -14.10 12.69
C ALA A 26 10.36 -13.53 14.12
N ARG A 27 9.52 -12.55 14.48
CA ARG A 27 9.53 -11.90 15.80
C ARG A 27 8.55 -12.54 16.78
N ARG A 28 7.39 -13.00 16.30
CA ARG A 28 6.27 -13.42 17.16
C ARG A 28 5.99 -14.91 17.17
N GLN A 29 6.65 -15.68 16.31
CA GLN A 29 6.54 -17.14 16.21
C GLN A 29 5.07 -17.56 16.17
N ASP A 30 4.57 -18.21 17.22
CA ASP A 30 3.22 -18.78 17.27
C ASP A 30 2.09 -17.75 17.42
N ASN A 31 2.42 -16.47 17.72
CA ASN A 31 1.45 -15.37 17.83
C ASN A 31 1.67 -14.29 16.76
N ASN A 32 1.76 -14.73 15.50
CA ASN A 32 2.07 -13.87 14.36
C ASN A 32 0.82 -13.35 13.64
N LEU A 33 1.05 -12.37 12.77
CA LEU A 33 0.15 -11.92 11.73
C LEU A 33 0.93 -11.95 10.41
N SER A 34 0.34 -12.58 9.39
CA SER A 34 0.90 -12.61 8.04
C SER A 34 -0.15 -12.32 6.97
N HIS A 35 0.24 -11.50 6.01
CA HIS A 35 -0.50 -11.21 4.80
C HIS A 35 -0.06 -12.16 3.69
N HIS A 36 -0.85 -13.20 3.49
CA HIS A 36 -0.58 -14.16 2.43
C HIS A 36 -0.79 -13.54 1.04
N TYR A 37 -0.01 -14.03 0.07
CA TYR A 37 -0.08 -13.65 -1.35
C TYR A 37 0.26 -12.18 -1.64
N ALA A 38 1.12 -11.57 -0.82
CA ALA A 38 1.74 -10.29 -1.14
C ALA A 38 2.62 -10.42 -2.40
N THR A 39 2.28 -9.66 -3.44
CA THR A 39 3.04 -9.57 -4.69
C THR A 39 3.04 -8.11 -5.18
N PRO A 40 4.04 -7.70 -5.99
CA PRO A 40 4.06 -6.36 -6.59
C PRO A 40 2.74 -5.99 -7.30
N GLY A 41 2.16 -6.91 -8.06
CA GLY A 41 0.89 -6.67 -8.76
C GLY A 41 -0.31 -6.49 -7.81
N ALA A 42 -0.39 -7.27 -6.73
CA ALA A 42 -1.44 -7.10 -5.72
C ALA A 42 -1.28 -5.76 -4.97
N PHE A 43 -0.05 -5.34 -4.71
CA PHE A 43 0.26 -4.06 -4.08
C PHE A 43 -0.07 -2.88 -5.01
N GLN A 44 0.27 -2.97 -6.30
CA GLN A 44 -0.12 -1.97 -7.31
C GLN A 44 -1.65 -1.78 -7.34
N ALA A 45 -2.41 -2.87 -7.48
CA ALA A 45 -3.87 -2.82 -7.51
C ALA A 45 -4.46 -2.20 -6.21
N TRP A 46 -3.81 -2.43 -5.06
CA TRP A 46 -4.22 -1.79 -3.82
C TRP A 46 -3.93 -0.29 -3.83
N LEU A 47 -2.77 0.14 -4.31
CA LEU A 47 -2.42 1.57 -4.43
C LEU A 47 -3.36 2.30 -5.40
N GLU A 48 -3.69 1.72 -6.55
CA GLU A 48 -4.66 2.30 -7.49
C GLU A 48 -6.02 2.54 -6.82
N ALA A 49 -6.50 1.56 -6.04
CA ALA A 49 -7.74 1.70 -5.28
C ALA A 49 -7.64 2.77 -4.16
N MET A 50 -6.47 2.89 -3.52
CA MET A 50 -6.20 3.96 -2.55
C MET A 50 -6.23 5.33 -3.19
N PHE A 51 -5.58 5.50 -4.34
CA PHE A 51 -5.54 6.77 -5.05
C PHE A 51 -6.93 7.21 -5.48
N ALA A 52 -7.70 6.33 -6.11
CA ALA A 52 -9.08 6.62 -6.51
C ALA A 52 -9.95 7.10 -5.34
N GLU A 53 -9.85 6.41 -4.20
CA GLU A 53 -10.65 6.74 -3.02
C GLU A 53 -10.15 8.01 -2.32
N THR A 54 -8.84 8.25 -2.27
CA THR A 54 -8.25 9.50 -1.78
C THR A 54 -8.67 10.69 -2.65
N ARG A 55 -8.73 10.55 -3.98
CA ARG A 55 -9.24 11.59 -4.89
C ARG A 55 -10.70 11.94 -4.60
N ARG A 56 -11.51 10.94 -4.22
CA ARG A 56 -12.93 11.08 -3.89
C ARG A 56 -13.16 11.77 -2.55
N GLN A 57 -12.31 11.51 -1.56
CA GLN A 57 -12.49 11.97 -0.18
C GLN A 57 -11.75 13.28 0.13
N ASN A 58 -10.56 13.49 -0.44
CA ASN A 58 -9.66 14.59 -0.07
C ASN A 58 -9.44 15.56 -1.24
N PHE A 59 -9.06 16.80 -0.92
CA PHE A 59 -8.91 17.90 -1.88
C PHE A 59 -7.53 18.54 -1.80
N GLY A 60 -7.06 19.12 -2.91
CA GLY A 60 -5.77 19.81 -2.99
C GLY A 60 -4.61 18.94 -2.48
N ASP A 61 -3.80 19.54 -1.60
CA ASP A 61 -2.59 18.93 -1.04
C ASP A 61 -2.87 17.82 -0.01
N GLU A 62 -4.14 17.60 0.37
CA GLU A 62 -4.53 16.53 1.29
C GLU A 62 -4.64 15.16 0.60
N ARG A 63 -4.41 15.10 -0.73
CA ARG A 63 -4.44 13.86 -1.51
C ARG A 63 -3.16 13.04 -1.32
N LEU A 64 -2.89 12.66 -0.08
CA LEU A 64 -1.72 11.89 0.33
C LEU A 64 -2.10 10.44 0.64
N VAL A 65 -1.23 9.53 0.22
CA VAL A 65 -1.24 8.12 0.62
C VAL A 65 0.16 7.77 1.13
N PHE A 66 0.21 7.21 2.34
CA PHE A 66 1.43 6.79 2.98
C PHE A 66 1.75 5.33 2.67
N ILE A 67 3.04 5.02 2.54
CA ILE A 67 3.51 3.65 2.39
C ILE A 67 4.33 3.28 3.62
N ASN A 68 3.88 2.23 4.32
CA ASN A 68 4.64 1.57 5.35
C ASN A 68 5.34 0.35 4.74
N ALA A 69 6.66 0.24 4.75
CA ALA A 69 7.65 1.26 5.00
C ALA A 69 8.71 1.21 3.88
N TRP A 70 9.70 2.11 3.93
CA TRP A 70 10.87 1.93 3.08
C TRP A 70 11.57 0.59 3.37
N ASN A 71 11.81 0.27 4.65
CA ASN A 71 12.71 -0.83 5.03
C ASN A 71 12.31 -1.56 6.34
N GLU A 72 11.02 -1.83 6.58
CA GLU A 72 10.60 -2.71 7.70
C GLU A 72 10.73 -4.18 7.31
N TRP A 73 11.99 -4.62 7.19
CA TRP A 73 12.34 -5.98 6.79
C TRP A 73 11.86 -7.04 7.77
N ALA A 74 11.90 -6.72 9.06
CA ALA A 74 11.57 -7.69 10.10
C ALA A 74 10.06 -7.99 10.21
N GLU A 75 9.23 -7.22 9.51
CA GLU A 75 7.79 -7.47 9.34
C GLU A 75 7.42 -7.67 7.86
N GLY A 76 8.40 -7.90 6.97
CA GLY A 76 8.15 -8.15 5.54
C GLY A 76 7.41 -7.04 4.81
N ALA A 77 7.49 -5.81 5.31
CA ALA A 77 6.78 -4.63 4.81
C ALA A 77 7.75 -3.62 4.15
N HIS A 78 8.83 -4.10 3.53
CA HIS A 78 9.85 -3.27 2.88
C HIS A 78 9.47 -2.94 1.43
N LEU A 79 9.70 -1.68 1.05
CA LEU A 79 9.64 -1.19 -0.33
C LEU A 79 11.02 -1.23 -1.00
N GLU A 80 12.08 -1.23 -0.20
CA GLU A 80 13.48 -1.34 -0.62
C GLU A 80 13.68 -2.55 -1.57
N PRO A 81 14.52 -2.43 -2.61
CA PRO A 81 14.75 -3.55 -3.53
C PRO A 81 15.28 -4.79 -2.83
N ASP A 82 14.76 -5.95 -3.23
CA ASP A 82 15.10 -7.24 -2.62
C ASP A 82 15.54 -8.27 -3.66
N GLN A 83 16.04 -9.44 -3.21
CA GLN A 83 16.48 -10.50 -4.13
C GLN A 83 15.32 -11.26 -4.79
N ARG A 84 14.11 -11.17 -4.25
CA ARG A 84 12.94 -11.94 -4.71
C ARG A 84 12.19 -11.25 -5.84
N PHE A 85 12.00 -9.95 -5.72
CA PHE A 85 11.22 -9.10 -6.62
C PHE A 85 12.05 -7.96 -7.21
N GLY A 86 13.32 -7.79 -6.83
CA GLY A 86 14.16 -6.71 -7.36
C GLY A 86 13.53 -5.35 -7.07
N HIS A 87 13.28 -4.57 -8.12
CA HIS A 87 12.59 -3.28 -8.04
C HIS A 87 11.06 -3.39 -8.09
N GLY A 88 10.49 -4.59 -8.10
CA GLY A 88 9.06 -4.80 -8.37
C GLY A 88 8.12 -3.98 -7.47
N TRP A 89 8.48 -3.77 -6.20
CA TRP A 89 7.70 -2.91 -5.30
C TRP A 89 7.72 -1.44 -5.70
N LEU A 90 8.87 -0.92 -6.13
CA LEU A 90 9.02 0.46 -6.61
C LEU A 90 8.33 0.64 -7.97
N GLU A 91 8.42 -0.37 -8.85
CA GLU A 91 7.71 -0.40 -10.12
C GLU A 91 6.19 -0.39 -9.90
N ALA A 92 5.68 -1.14 -8.93
CA ALA A 92 4.27 -1.11 -8.56
C ALA A 92 3.81 0.29 -8.11
N VAL A 93 4.61 0.99 -7.29
CA VAL A 93 4.32 2.38 -6.89
C VAL A 93 4.31 3.30 -8.10
N LYS A 94 5.34 3.20 -8.96
CA LYS A 94 5.46 4.01 -10.17
C LYS A 94 4.26 3.80 -11.09
N ASN A 95 3.92 2.55 -11.38
CA ASN A 95 2.80 2.20 -12.28
C ASN A 95 1.47 2.72 -11.75
N ALA A 96 1.19 2.56 -10.45
CA ALA A 96 -0.02 3.10 -9.85
C ALA A 96 -0.07 4.63 -9.91
N ALA A 97 1.08 5.30 -9.70
CA ALA A 97 1.15 6.76 -9.77
C ALA A 97 1.00 7.28 -11.21
N ASP A 98 1.61 6.61 -12.19
CA ASP A 98 1.44 6.93 -13.60
C ASP A 98 -0.01 6.72 -14.04
N ALA A 99 -0.67 5.64 -13.60
CA ALA A 99 -2.09 5.39 -13.85
C ALA A 99 -2.98 6.49 -13.25
N ASP A 100 -2.70 6.94 -12.02
CA ASP A 100 -3.39 8.07 -11.39
C ASP A 100 -3.26 9.37 -12.20
N LEU A 101 -2.09 9.61 -12.81
CA LEU A 101 -1.87 10.79 -13.64
C LEU A 101 -2.67 10.75 -14.95
N LEU A 102 -2.87 9.57 -15.53
CA LEU A 102 -3.69 9.41 -16.74
C LEU A 102 -5.19 9.60 -16.47
N ASP A 103 -5.63 9.36 -15.25
CA ASP A 103 -7.02 9.55 -14.81
C ASP A 103 -7.36 11.02 -14.47
N LYS A 104 -6.37 11.92 -14.42
CA LYS A 104 -6.61 13.34 -14.14
C LYS A 104 -7.20 14.02 -15.40
N PRO A 105 -8.36 14.69 -15.29
CA PRO A 105 -8.96 15.41 -16.41
C PRO A 105 -8.13 16.61 -16.86
#